data_AF-A0A2V7Y718-F1
#
_entry.id   AF-A0A2V7Y718-F1
#
_cell.length_a   1.000
_cell.length_b   1.000
_cell.length_c   1.000
_cell.angle_alpha   90.00
_cell.angle_beta   90.00
_cell.angle_gamma   90.00
#
_symmetry.space_group_name_H-M   'P 1'
#
loop_
_entity.id
_entity.type
_entity.pdbx_description
1 polymer ?
#
loop_
_entity_poly.entity_id
_entity_poly.type
_entity_poly.pdbx_seq_one_letter_code
_entity_poly.pdbx_strand_id
1 'polypeptide(L)'
;MAGRPVDRYLALLHELLPELAEKYHVRSLEVFGSYVRDEQTPESDLDVLVTFDEAPGLLGYISLENHLSDLLGVKVDLVMKSAL
;
A
#
# COMPACT_ATOMS: atom_id res chain seq x y z
N MET A 1 1.24 3.24 -25.49
CA MET A 1 1.23 2.16 -24.48
C MET A 1 0.52 2.73 -23.27
N ALA A 2 -0.72 2.35 -23.03
CA ALA A 2 -1.43 2.81 -21.84
C ALA A 2 -0.78 2.11 -20.65
N GLY A 3 -0.09 2.86 -19.78
CA GLY A 3 0.42 2.33 -18.52
C GLY A 3 -0.74 1.75 -17.71
N ARG A 4 -0.48 0.69 -16.95
CA ARG A 4 -1.52 0.09 -16.12
C ARG A 4 -1.94 1.11 -15.07
N PRO A 5 -3.22 1.18 -14.66
CA PRO A 5 -3.66 2.11 -13.61
C PRO A 5 -2.88 1.95 -12.31
N VAL A 6 -2.31 0.78 -12.05
CA VAL A 6 -1.45 0.50 -10.89
C VAL A 6 -0.13 1.28 -10.89
N ASP A 7 0.40 1.63 -12.06
CA ASP A 7 1.71 2.28 -12.21
C ASP A 7 1.75 3.63 -11.46
N ARG A 8 0.62 4.34 -11.44
CA ARG A 8 0.49 5.62 -10.69
C ARG A 8 0.64 5.43 -9.18
N TYR A 9 0.07 4.35 -8.64
CA TYR A 9 0.13 4.06 -7.21
C TYR A 9 1.51 3.55 -6.83
N LEU A 10 2.16 2.74 -7.68
CA LEU A 10 3.54 2.32 -7.47
C LEU A 10 4.49 3.50 -7.41
N ALA A 11 4.32 4.51 -8.28
CA ALA A 11 5.11 5.73 -8.24
C ALA A 11 4.92 6.48 -6.91
N LEU A 12 3.67 6.69 -6.48
CA LEU A 12 3.37 7.36 -5.20
C LEU A 12 3.90 6.58 -3.99
N LEU A 13 3.71 5.27 -3.95
CA LEU A 13 4.22 4.42 -2.87
C LEU A 13 5.75 4.48 -2.79
N HIS A 14 6.43 4.54 -3.94
CA HIS A 14 7.89 4.66 -3.97
C HIS A 14 8.36 6.03 -3.48
N GLU A 15 7.64 7.11 -3.78
CA GLU A 15 7.92 8.45 -3.25
C GLU A 15 7.67 8.53 -1.73
N LEU A 16 6.66 7.83 -1.23
CA LEU A 16 6.31 7.81 0.19
C LEU A 16 7.19 6.86 1.02
N LEU A 17 7.80 5.84 0.39
CA LEU A 17 8.53 4.78 1.08
C LEU A 17 9.58 5.30 2.08
N PRO A 18 10.40 6.33 1.78
CA PRO A 18 11.36 6.87 2.75
C PRO A 18 10.69 7.41 4.03
N GLU A 19 9.58 8.14 3.90
CA GLU A 19 8.83 8.65 5.05
C GLU A 19 8.21 7.51 5.85
N LEU A 20 7.64 6.51 5.17
CA LEU A 20 7.00 5.37 5.80
C LEU A 20 8.02 4.46 6.50
N ALA A 21 9.23 4.34 5.95
CA ALA A 21 10.33 3.63 6.56
C ALA A 21 10.77 4.30 7.87
N GLU A 22 10.91 5.64 7.89
CA GLU A 22 11.31 6.38 9.09
C GLU A 22 10.23 6.39 10.17
N LYS A 23 8.96 6.58 9.79
CA LYS A 23 7.85 6.79 10.74
C LYS A 23 7.16 5.52 11.19
N TYR A 24 7.08 4.51 10.33
CA TYR A 24 6.31 3.28 10.56
C TYR A 24 7.17 2.01 10.47
N HIS A 25 8.50 2.13 10.32
CA HIS A 25 9.42 0.99 10.16
C HIS A 25 9.05 0.08 9.00
N VAL A 26 8.48 0.66 7.94
CA VAL A 26 8.14 -0.06 6.71
C VAL A 26 9.43 -0.40 5.95
N ARG A 27 9.68 -1.69 5.74
CA ARG A 27 10.78 -2.22 4.93
C ARG A 27 10.45 -2.18 3.44
N SER A 28 9.24 -2.60 3.07
CA SER A 28 8.81 -2.64 1.67
C SER A 28 7.30 -2.58 1.52
N LEU A 29 6.85 -2.05 0.38
CA LEU A 29 5.46 -2.00 -0.05
C LEU A 29 5.34 -2.59 -1.45
N GLU A 30 4.39 -3.49 -1.66
CA GLU A 30 4.13 -4.16 -2.93
C GLU A 30 2.63 -4.16 -3.21
N VAL A 31 2.19 -3.72 -4.39
CA VAL A 31 0.77 -3.81 -4.77
C VAL A 31 0.47 -5.22 -5.28
N PHE A 32 -0.64 -5.79 -4.85
CA PHE A 32 -1.11 -7.11 -5.28
C PHE A 32 -2.60 -7.09 -5.64
N GLY A 33 -3.18 -8.26 -5.92
CA GLY A 33 -4.62 -8.38 -6.13
C GLY A 33 -5.13 -7.89 -7.48
N SER A 34 -6.36 -7.37 -7.47
CA SER A 34 -7.15 -7.07 -8.68
C SER A 34 -6.51 -6.02 -9.59
N TYR A 35 -5.77 -5.07 -9.01
CA TYR A 35 -5.00 -4.03 -9.71
C TYR A 35 -3.87 -4.56 -10.59
N VAL A 36 -3.31 -5.74 -10.24
CA VAL A 36 -2.27 -6.40 -11.04
C VAL A 36 -2.87 -7.21 -12.20
N ARG A 37 -4.15 -7.57 -12.09
CA ARG A 37 -4.90 -8.36 -13.07
C ARG A 37 -5.70 -7.54 -14.09
N ASP A 38 -5.69 -6.21 -13.98
CA ASP A 38 -6.53 -5.29 -14.77
C ASP A 38 -8.04 -5.58 -14.63
N GLU A 39 -8.46 -6.19 -13.50
CA GLU A 39 -9.87 -6.52 -13.18
C GLU A 39 -10.49 -5.50 -12.20
N GLN A 40 -9.77 -4.44 -11.83
CA GLN A 40 -10.25 -3.47 -10.86
C GLN A 40 -11.44 -2.66 -11.37
N THR A 41 -12.42 -2.46 -10.50
CA THR A 41 -13.52 -1.51 -10.68
C THR A 41 -13.17 -0.17 -10.01
N PRO A 42 -13.88 0.94 -10.33
CA PRO A 42 -13.71 2.21 -9.63
C PRO A 42 -13.97 2.16 -8.11
N GLU A 43 -14.64 1.11 -7.63
CA GLU A 43 -14.96 0.86 -6.23
C GLU A 43 -13.97 -0.11 -5.57
N SER A 44 -12.96 -0.59 -6.30
CA SER A 44 -12.00 -1.58 -5.78
C SER A 44 -10.98 -0.94 -4.84
N ASP A 45 -10.82 -1.58 -3.68
CA ASP A 45 -9.75 -1.29 -2.72
C ASP A 45 -8.37 -1.61 -3.36
N LEU A 46 -7.34 -0.85 -2.98
CA LEU A 46 -5.97 -1.08 -3.39
C LEU A 46 -5.29 -2.03 -2.39
N ASP A 47 -5.12 -3.29 -2.79
CA ASP A 47 -4.44 -4.30 -1.98
C ASP A 47 -2.92 -4.04 -1.95
N VAL A 48 -2.37 -3.74 -0.78
CA VAL A 48 -0.94 -3.45 -0.58
C VAL A 48 -0.33 -4.39 0.45
N LEU A 49 0.65 -5.18 0.02
CA LEU A 49 1.51 -5.94 0.91
C LEU A 49 2.52 -5.02 1.55
N VAL A 50 2.57 -5.06 2.88
CA VAL A 50 3.56 -4.37 3.68
C VAL A 50 4.50 -5.38 4.35
N THR A 51 5.79 -5.05 4.35
CA THR A 51 6.78 -5.71 5.20
C THR A 51 7.35 -4.66 6.13
N PHE A 52 7.46 -4.99 7.41
CA PHE A 52 8.06 -4.12 8.42
C PHE A 52 9.40 -4.68 8.88
N ASP A 53 10.34 -3.80 9.21
CA ASP A 53 11.55 -4.17 9.97
C ASP A 53 11.19 -4.50 11.42
N GLU A 54 10.29 -3.69 11.99
CA GLU A 54 9.69 -3.86 13.30
C GLU A 54 8.19 -3.66 13.19
N ALA A 55 7.41 -4.70 13.46
CA ALA A 55 5.97 -4.64 13.27
C ALA A 55 5.33 -3.64 14.25
N PRO A 56 4.57 -2.63 13.75
CA PRO A 56 3.88 -1.72 14.64
C PRO A 56 2.77 -2.45 15.40
N GLY A 57 2.34 -1.88 16.52
CA GLY A 57 1.10 -2.30 17.17
C GLY A 57 -0.13 -2.02 16.29
N LEU A 58 -1.28 -2.57 16.68
CA LEU A 58 -2.55 -2.45 15.93
C LEU A 58 -2.91 -1.00 15.55
N LEU A 59 -2.72 -0.05 16.47
CA LEU A 59 -3.01 1.36 16.21
C LEU A 59 -2.06 1.98 15.18
N GLY A 60 -0.78 1.59 15.19
CA GLY A 60 0.20 2.04 14.20
C GLY A 60 -0.10 1.47 12.82
N TYR A 61 -0.51 0.20 12.76
CA TYR A 61 -0.96 -0.46 11.55
C TYR A 61 -2.18 0.25 10.92
N ILE A 62 -3.23 0.48 11.72
CA ILE A 62 -4.44 1.19 11.26
C ILE A 62 -4.11 2.63 10.88
N SER A 63 -3.19 3.28 11.60
CA SER A 63 -2.74 4.63 11.23
C SER A 63 -2.05 4.65 9.88
N LEU A 64 -1.21 3.65 9.56
CA LEU A 64 -0.55 3.54 8.27
C LEU A 64 -1.55 3.30 7.15
N GLU A 65 -2.51 2.41 7.35
CA GLU A 65 -3.57 2.10 6.37
C GLU A 65 -4.41 3.34 6.03
N ASN A 66 -4.88 4.07 7.05
CA ASN A 66 -5.61 5.32 6.85
C ASN A 66 -4.74 6.38 6.17
N HIS A 67 -3.48 6.50 6.59
CA HIS A 67 -2.58 7.49 6.02
C HIS A 67 -2.31 7.24 4.53
N LEU A 68 -2.10 5.99 4.14
CA LEU A 68 -1.97 5.60 2.74
C LEU A 68 -3.27 5.82 1.97
N SER A 69 -4.43 5.52 2.56
CA SER A 69 -5.73 5.75 1.93
C SER A 69 -5.97 7.24 1.64
N ASP A 70 -5.65 8.11 2.59
CA ASP A 70 -5.77 9.56 2.46
C ASP A 70 -4.83 10.13 1.37
N LEU A 71 -3.59 9.63 1.32
CA LEU A 71 -2.58 10.09 0.37
C LEU A 71 -2.86 9.60 -1.06
N LEU A 72 -3.30 8.37 -1.23
CA LEU A 72 -3.58 7.77 -2.53
C LEU A 72 -4.98 8.11 -3.07
N GLY A 73 -5.87 8.62 -2.21
CA GLY A 73 -7.24 8.99 -2.57
C GLY A 73 -8.11 7.77 -2.94
N VAL A 74 -7.70 6.58 -2.55
CA VAL A 74 -8.40 5.30 -2.72
C VAL A 74 -8.29 4.53 -1.41
N LYS A 75 -9.29 3.73 -1.08
CA LYS A 75 -9.22 2.87 0.10
C LYS A 75 -8.11 1.83 -0.11
N VAL A 76 -7.19 1.76 0.85
CA VAL A 76 -6.06 0.82 0.85
C VAL A 76 -6.40 -0.33 1.78
N ASP A 77 -6.27 -1.56 1.28
CA ASP A 77 -6.30 -2.77 2.11
C ASP A 77 -4.85 -3.18 2.39
N LEU A 78 -4.36 -2.87 3.58
CA LEU A 78 -3.01 -3.22 3.97
C LEU A 78 -2.98 -4.69 4.40
N VAL A 79 -2.03 -5.46 3.92
CA VAL A 79 -1.83 -6.86 4.32
C VAL A 79 -0.38 -7.11 4.68
N MET A 80 -0.12 -7.69 5.85
CA MET A 80 1.24 -8.10 6.20
C MET A 80 1.69 -9.27 5.34
N LYS A 81 2.86 -9.15 4.69
CA LYS A 81 3.42 -10.23 3.87
C LYS A 81 3.62 -11.55 4.62
N SER A 82 3.82 -11.50 5.94
CA SER A 82 3.94 -12.68 6.80
C SER A 82 2.62 -13.40 7.11
N ALA A 83 1.47 -12.81 6.75
CA ALA A 83 0.15 -13.42 6.94
C ALA A 83 -0.32 -14.29 5.75
N LEU A 84 0.46 -14.33 4.67
CA LEU A 84 0.32 -15.20 3.50
C LEU A 84 1.21 -16.45 3.63
#